data_AF-A0A3B1JST4-F1
#
_entry.id   AF-A0A3B1JST4-F1
#
_cell.length_a   1.000
_cell.length_b   1.000
_cell.length_c   1.000
_cell.angle_alpha   90.00
_cell.angle_beta   90.00
_cell.angle_gamma   90.00
#
_symmetry.space_group_name_H-M   'P 1'
#
loop_
_entity.id
_entity.type
_entity.pdbx_description
1 polymer ?
#
loop_
_entity_poly.entity_id
_entity_poly.type
_entity_poly.pdbx_seq_one_letter_code
_entity_poly.pdbx_strand_id
1 'polypeptide(L)'
;LDGREIDYYNSKEQKKIHKQSWMMEKNQLDYWEKGTQSRKSKEQWFKVNVEILMKRMNHSNQDLHVLQWRHGCEIDEFNGTLCSLLLQRLNKHHLTSSSKHIYTRNT
;
A
#
# COMPACT_ATOMS: atom_id res chain seq x y z
N LEU A 1 10.63 -5.09 1.24
CA LEU A 1 11.27 -6.19 0.51
C LEU A 1 11.64 -7.22 1.56
N ASP A 2 11.34 -8.48 1.35
CA ASP A 2 11.81 -9.52 2.27
C ASP A 2 11.30 -9.40 3.71
N GLY A 3 10.01 -9.09 3.86
CA GLY A 3 9.37 -8.83 5.16
C GLY A 3 9.75 -7.47 5.75
N ARG A 4 10.73 -6.77 5.18
CA ARG A 4 11.24 -5.47 5.66
C ARG A 4 10.52 -4.31 4.99
N GLU A 5 10.16 -3.31 5.78
CA GLU A 5 9.63 -2.05 5.26
C GLU A 5 10.73 -1.28 4.51
N ILE A 6 10.45 -0.86 3.27
CA ILE A 6 11.43 -0.15 2.42
C ILE A 6 11.07 1.31 2.15
N ASP A 7 9.77 1.62 2.15
CA ASP A 7 9.24 2.96 2.04
C ASP A 7 7.98 3.11 2.87
N TYR A 8 7.62 4.36 3.14
CA TYR A 8 6.44 4.75 3.88
C TYR A 8 5.77 5.96 3.22
N TYR A 9 4.44 6.01 3.32
CA TYR A 9 3.62 7.16 2.90
C TYR A 9 2.39 7.25 3.81
N ASN A 10 2.04 8.46 4.22
CA ASN A 10 0.78 8.74 4.90
C ASN A 10 0.09 9.99 4.33
N SER A 11 -1.18 10.18 4.64
CA SER A 11 -1.99 11.31 4.13
C SER A 11 -1.71 12.64 4.84
N LYS A 12 -0.93 12.64 5.94
CA LYS A 12 -0.58 13.87 6.67
C LYS A 12 0.61 14.56 6.04
N GLU A 13 1.69 13.81 5.84
CA GLU A 13 2.95 14.27 5.24
C GLU A 13 2.87 14.27 3.71
N GLN A 14 2.02 13.39 3.14
CA GLN A 14 1.84 13.21 1.69
C GLN A 14 3.16 13.12 0.92
N LYS A 15 4.15 12.44 1.51
CA LYS A 15 5.49 12.26 0.96
C LYS A 15 5.90 10.79 1.06
N LYS A 16 6.49 10.26 0.00
CA LYS A 16 7.10 8.92 0.03
C LYS A 16 8.48 9.04 0.66
N ILE A 17 8.69 8.35 1.78
CA ILE A 17 9.93 8.42 2.57
C ILE A 17 10.59 7.04 2.59
N HIS A 18 11.90 7.00 2.37
CA HIS A 18 12.69 5.77 2.48
C HIS A 18 12.78 5.29 3.93
N LYS A 19 12.83 3.98 4.13
CA LYS A 19 13.05 3.35 5.45
C LYS A 19 14.37 2.60 5.56
N GLN A 20 15.10 2.47 4.46
CA GLN A 20 16.37 1.79 4.38
C GLN A 20 17.42 2.72 3.76
N SER A 21 18.67 2.69 4.25
CA SER A 21 19.76 3.55 3.74
C SER A 21 20.04 3.31 2.26
N TRP A 22 20.11 2.05 1.86
CA TRP A 22 20.36 1.65 0.46
C TRP A 22 19.28 2.13 -0.51
N MET A 23 18.05 2.40 -0.05
CA MET A 23 17.02 2.99 -0.91
C MET A 23 17.37 4.43 -1.27
N MET A 24 17.97 5.19 -0.36
CA MET A 24 18.41 6.55 -0.62
C MET A 24 19.64 6.57 -1.54
N GLU A 25 20.61 5.69 -1.30
CA GLU A 25 21.85 5.63 -2.08
C GLU A 25 21.63 5.19 -3.53
N LYS A 26 20.70 4.25 -3.77
CA LYS A 26 20.50 3.62 -5.09
C LYS A 26 19.43 4.29 -5.96
N ASN A 27 18.60 5.16 -5.41
CA ASN A 27 17.50 5.79 -6.16
C ASN A 27 17.69 7.30 -6.30
N GLN A 28 17.50 7.80 -7.51
CA GLN A 28 17.57 9.23 -7.81
C GLN A 28 16.40 10.01 -7.21
N LEU A 29 16.53 11.34 -7.09
CA LEU A 29 15.47 12.21 -6.55
C LEU A 29 14.13 12.05 -7.29
N ASP A 30 14.17 11.95 -8.61
CA ASP A 30 13.00 11.74 -9.47
C ASP A 30 12.20 10.47 -9.11
N TYR A 31 12.86 9.39 -8.68
CA TYR A 31 12.19 8.18 -8.21
C TYR A 31 11.25 8.48 -7.01
N TRP A 32 11.70 9.34 -6.10
CA TRP A 32 10.94 9.72 -4.91
C TRP A 32 9.83 10.71 -5.22
N GLU A 33 10.06 11.63 -6.15
CA GLU A 33 9.04 12.59 -6.61
C GLU A 33 7.91 11.88 -7.37
N LYS A 34 8.25 11.07 -8.38
CA LYS A 34 7.27 10.22 -9.10
C LYS A 34 6.56 9.27 -8.16
N GLY A 35 7.31 8.65 -7.23
CA GLY A 35 6.74 7.78 -6.21
C GLY A 35 5.74 8.51 -5.31
N THR A 36 6.06 9.74 -4.90
CA THR A 36 5.16 10.58 -4.10
C THR A 36 3.89 10.94 -4.88
N GLN A 37 4.03 11.36 -6.14
CA GLN A 37 2.89 11.69 -6.99
C GLN A 37 1.98 10.47 -7.22
N SER A 38 2.57 9.30 -7.46
CA SER A 38 1.83 8.03 -7.58
C SER A 38 1.03 7.72 -6.31
N ARG A 39 1.62 7.87 -5.12
CA ARG A 39 0.93 7.64 -3.83
C ARG A 39 -0.20 8.64 -3.58
N LYS A 40 -0.03 9.91 -3.97
CA LYS A 40 -1.10 10.93 -3.92
C LYS A 40 -2.28 10.57 -4.83
N SER A 41 -2.02 10.17 -6.08
CA SER A 41 -3.06 9.72 -7.00
C SER A 41 -3.81 8.49 -6.47
N LYS A 42 -3.09 7.54 -5.88
CA LYS A 42 -3.67 6.34 -5.26
C LYS A 42 -4.53 6.68 -4.04
N GLU A 43 -4.11 7.63 -3.21
CA GLU A 43 -4.88 8.12 -2.07
C GLU A 43 -6.23 8.69 -2.51
N GLN A 44 -6.26 9.53 -3.55
CA GLN A 44 -7.49 10.08 -4.10
C GLN A 44 -8.39 8.98 -4.68
N TRP A 45 -7.80 8.01 -5.38
CA TRP A 45 -8.53 6.86 -5.88
C TRP A 45 -9.20 6.08 -4.75
N PHE A 46 -8.50 5.83 -3.64
CA PHE A 46 -9.09 5.14 -2.48
C PHE A 46 -10.20 5.95 -1.80
N LYS A 47 -10.04 7.27 -1.65
CA LYS A 47 -11.08 8.14 -1.08
C LYS A 47 -12.40 8.01 -1.84
N VAL A 48 -12.36 8.13 -3.17
CA VAL A 48 -13.55 7.99 -4.03
C VAL A 48 -14.12 6.56 -3.99
N ASN A 49 -13.26 5.54 -4.08
CA ASN A 49 -13.73 4.15 -4.18
C ASN A 49 -14.28 3.60 -2.87
N VAL A 50 -13.79 4.05 -1.71
CA VAL A 50 -14.35 3.63 -0.41
C VAL A 50 -15.79 4.09 -0.28
N GLU A 51 -16.11 5.33 -0.65
CA GLU A 51 -17.49 5.84 -0.61
C GLU A 51 -18.42 5.05 -1.53
N ILE A 52 -17.97 4.75 -2.76
CA ILE A 52 -18.73 3.94 -3.71
C ILE A 52 -18.95 2.52 -3.16
N LEU A 53 -17.92 1.90 -2.60
CA LEU A 53 -17.99 0.56 -2.06
C LEU A 53 -18.93 0.48 -0.84
N MET A 54 -18.83 1.44 0.08
CA MET A 54 -19.73 1.51 1.24
C MET A 54 -21.20 1.63 0.82
N LYS A 55 -21.50 2.48 -0.18
CA LYS A 55 -22.86 2.61 -0.74
C LYS A 55 -23.36 1.30 -1.34
N ARG A 56 -22.54 0.61 -2.14
CA ARG A 56 -22.91 -0.67 -2.79
C ARG A 56 -23.18 -1.80 -1.79
N MET A 57 -22.47 -1.79 -0.66
CA MET A 57 -22.62 -2.79 0.39
C MET A 57 -23.69 -2.43 1.42
N ASN A 58 -24.43 -1.32 1.22
CA ASN A 58 -25.40 -0.79 2.18
C ASN A 58 -24.80 -0.58 3.59
N HIS A 59 -23.55 -0.12 3.65
CA HIS A 59 -22.88 0.24 4.91
C HIS A 59 -23.28 1.64 5.37
N SER A 60 -23.45 1.83 6.68
CA SER A 60 -23.74 3.14 7.28
C SER A 60 -22.49 4.02 7.28
N ASN A 61 -22.66 5.32 6.99
CA ASN A 61 -21.58 6.31 7.09
C ASN A 61 -21.24 6.69 8.55
N GLN A 62 -22.04 6.25 9.53
CA GLN A 62 -21.81 6.50 10.95
C GLN A 62 -20.77 5.53 11.55
N ASP A 63 -20.59 4.36 10.92
CA ASP A 63 -19.64 3.35 11.37
C ASP A 63 -18.23 3.59 10.81
N LEU A 64 -17.21 3.21 11.57
CA LEU A 64 -15.84 3.19 11.06
C LEU A 64 -15.63 1.99 10.13
N HIS A 65 -15.31 2.28 8.87
CA HIS A 65 -14.92 1.28 7.87
C HIS A 65 -13.43 1.37 7.55
N VAL A 66 -12.79 0.22 7.37
CA VAL A 66 -11.39 0.13 6.97
C VAL A 66 -11.30 -0.68 5.68
N LEU A 67 -10.81 -0.03 4.62
CA LEU A 67 -10.40 -0.71 3.39
C LEU A 67 -8.91 -1.03 3.46
N GLN A 68 -8.57 -2.31 3.38
CA GLN A 68 -7.20 -2.81 3.26
C GLN A 68 -6.96 -3.29 1.83
N TRP A 69 -5.84 -2.85 1.26
CA TRP A 69 -5.39 -3.25 -0.06
C TRP A 69 -3.94 -3.72 0.03
N ARG A 70 -3.69 -4.96 -0.36
CA ARG A 70 -2.35 -5.55 -0.42
C ARG A 70 -2.12 -6.07 -1.82
N HIS A 71 -1.00 -5.71 -2.40
CA HIS A 71 -0.50 -6.35 -3.60
C HIS A 71 0.97 -6.64 -3.42
N GLY A 72 1.44 -7.70 -4.07
CA GLY A 72 2.83 -8.12 -4.01
C GLY A 72 3.13 -9.14 -5.08
N CYS A 73 4.40 -9.42 -5.25
CA CYS A 73 4.87 -10.56 -6.01
C CYS A 73 6.01 -11.24 -5.26
N GLU A 74 6.18 -12.50 -5.57
CA GLU A 74 7.22 -13.38 -5.08
C GLU A 74 7.85 -14.04 -6.29
N ILE A 75 9.18 -14.16 -6.28
CA ILE A 75 9.93 -14.85 -7.33
C ILE A 75 10.49 -16.12 -6.68
N ASP A 76 10.16 -17.27 -7.26
CA ASP A 76 10.77 -18.54 -6.90
C ASP A 76 12.22 -18.56 -7.40
N GLU A 77 13.18 -18.65 -6.48
CA GLU A 77 14.61 -18.61 -6.80
C GLU A 77 15.10 -19.87 -7.54
N PHE A 78 14.39 -21.00 -7.42
CA PHE A 78 14.81 -22.26 -8.03
C PHE A 78 14.52 -22.31 -9.53
N ASN A 79 13.41 -21.73 -9.96
CA ASN A 79 12.93 -21.83 -11.35
C ASN A 79 12.62 -20.47 -11.99
N GLY A 80 12.72 -19.36 -11.25
CA GLY A 80 12.43 -18.01 -11.74
C GLY A 80 10.94 -17.68 -11.89
N THR A 81 10.03 -18.51 -11.38
CA THR A 81 8.58 -18.31 -11.51
C THR A 81 8.13 -17.09 -10.72
N LEU A 82 7.33 -16.22 -11.36
CA LEU A 82 6.73 -15.05 -10.73
C LEU A 82 5.32 -15.38 -10.22
N CYS A 83 5.16 -15.39 -8.90
CA CYS A 83 3.86 -15.47 -8.23
C CYS A 83 3.38 -14.05 -7.88
N SER A 84 2.13 -13.71 -8.21
CA SER A 84 1.54 -12.42 -7.86
C SER A 84 0.36 -12.59 -6.90
N LEU A 85 0.24 -11.66 -5.95
CA LEU A 85 -0.83 -11.63 -4.97
C LEU A 85 -1.53 -10.28 -5.03
N LEU A 86 -2.86 -10.31 -5.10
CA LEU A 86 -3.73 -9.17 -4.93
C LEU A 86 -4.81 -9.51 -3.91
N LEU A 87 -4.92 -8.72 -2.84
CA LEU A 87 -5.88 -8.91 -1.77
C LEU A 87 -6.55 -7.59 -1.40
N GLN A 88 -7.88 -7.57 -1.45
CA GLN A 88 -8.72 -6.46 -1.03
C GLN A 88 -9.65 -6.95 0.09
N ARG A 89 -9.75 -6.17 1.17
CA ARG A 89 -10.64 -6.47 2.29
C ARG A 89 -11.27 -5.19 2.84
N LEU A 90 -12.60 -5.13 2.92
CA LEU A 90 -13.35 -4.06 3.58
C LEU A 90 -13.96 -4.60 4.86
N ASN A 91 -13.56 -4.07 6.02
CA ASN A 91 -14.06 -4.49 7.34
C ASN A 91 -14.84 -3.36 8.03
N LYS A 92 -15.84 -3.75 8.82
CA LYS A 92 -16.41 -2.95 9.92
C LYS A 92 -15.67 -3.34 11.20
N HIS A 93 -14.80 -2.49 11.78
CA HIS A 93 -14.33 -2.49 13.19
C HIS A 93 -13.05 -1.63 13.44
N HIS A 94 -12.87 -1.23 14.71
CA HIS A 94 -11.88 -0.30 15.28
C HIS A 94 -10.40 -0.53 14.91
N LEU A 95 -9.75 0.57 14.42
CA LEU A 95 -8.30 0.85 14.34
C LEU A 95 -7.46 -0.08 13.42
N THR A 96 -6.44 0.33 12.65
CA THR A 96 -5.78 1.60 12.30
C THR A 96 -5.48 1.55 10.80
N SER A 97 -5.71 2.66 10.09
CA SER A 97 -5.27 2.79 8.70
C SER A 97 -3.76 2.83 8.65
N SER A 98 -3.17 1.81 8.03
CA SER A 98 -1.80 1.85 7.56
C SER A 98 -1.77 1.04 6.27
N SER A 99 -1.62 1.72 5.14
CA SER A 99 -1.28 1.07 3.88
C SER A 99 0.11 0.45 3.99
N LYS A 100 0.23 -0.67 4.69
CA LYS A 100 1.45 -1.48 4.75
C LYS A 100 1.55 -2.24 3.42
N HIS A 101 2.36 -1.71 2.51
CA HIS A 101 2.86 -2.49 1.38
C HIS A 101 3.93 -3.44 1.94
N ILE A 102 3.48 -4.60 2.39
CA ILE A 102 4.35 -5.68 2.84
C ILE A 102 4.85 -6.40 1.58
N TYR A 103 6.11 -6.17 1.25
CA TYR A 103 6.85 -7.08 0.36
C TYR A 103 7.44 -8.16 1.25
N THR A 104 6.95 -9.40 1.18
CA THR A 104 7.49 -10.57 1.88
C THR A 104 8.36 -11.41 0.94
N ARG A 105 9.59 -11.72 1.36
CA ARG A 105 10.28 -13.02 1.21
C ARG A 105 10.06 -13.68 2.56
N ASN A 106 9.88 -14.99 2.57
CA ASN A 106 10.41 -15.81 3.65
C ASN A 106 11.21 -16.97 3.05
N THR A 107 12.17 -17.41 3.86
CA THR A 107 13.23 -18.42 3.69
C THR A 107 12.88 -19.67 2.91
#